data_AF-E4YZF6-F1
#
_entry.id   AF-E4YZF6-F1
#
_cell.length_a   1.000
_cell.length_b   1.000
_cell.length_c   1.000
_cell.angle_alpha   90.00
_cell.angle_beta   90.00
_cell.angle_gamma   90.00
#
_symmetry.space_group_name_H-M   'P 1'
#
loop_
_entity.id
_entity.type
_entity.pdbx_description
1 polymer ?
#
loop_
_entity_poly.entity_id
_entity_poly.type
_entity_poly.pdbx_seq_one_letter_code
_entity_poly.pdbx_strand_id
1 'polypeptide(L)'
;MEKVVSDYVLQALCSMNNTADLFPKQIRHILSQTRIGVQKKWPDSADLSERVIANFLFLRYISAAFTTPVVYDLAPATPTIFGQKVLLQVAKSLQHAANGNFAKLSTQIQTETKDLLFRLSSADNFTDKNHSQPPPTFASVTAGKRTKTLAEDLDIIFNALVVTRAGLSEELSDRRSIAIIDYTSEIYARYKKKLSKGDYIS
;
A
#
# COMPACT_ATOMS: atom_id res chain seq x y z
N MET A 1 -9.71 4.15 32.11
CA MET A 1 -9.26 4.62 30.77
C MET A 1 -8.85 3.45 29.89
N GLU A 2 -8.05 2.51 30.38
CA GLU A 2 -7.60 1.32 29.63
C GLU A 2 -8.74 0.44 29.10
N LYS A 3 -9.78 0.19 29.92
CA LYS A 3 -11.01 -0.52 29.48
C LYS A 3 -11.72 0.18 28.31
N VAL A 4 -11.86 1.50 28.39
CA VAL A 4 -12.52 2.33 27.36
C VAL A 4 -11.75 2.28 26.04
N VAL A 5 -10.42 2.33 26.08
CA VAL A 5 -9.59 2.19 24.87
C VAL A 5 -9.74 0.79 24.25
N SER A 6 -9.77 -0.26 25.09
CA SER A 6 -10.01 -1.63 24.63
C SER A 6 -11.36 -1.77 23.92
N ASP A 7 -12.41 -1.13 24.44
CA ASP A 7 -13.74 -1.15 23.83
C ASP A 7 -13.72 -0.47 22.44
N TYR A 8 -13.03 0.67 22.30
CA TYR A 8 -12.85 1.32 21.00
C TYR A 8 -12.03 0.50 20.00
N VAL A 9 -10.98 -0.19 20.46
CA VAL A 9 -10.17 -1.08 19.61
C VAL A 9 -11.02 -2.22 19.09
N LEU A 10 -11.79 -2.86 19.97
CA LEU A 10 -12.68 -3.94 19.60
C LEU A 10 -13.76 -3.46 18.62
N GLN A 11 -14.40 -2.32 18.90
CA GLN A 11 -15.38 -1.72 18.01
C GLN A 11 -14.80 -1.42 16.63
N ALA A 12 -13.57 -0.88 16.57
CA ALA A 12 -12.88 -0.62 15.31
C ALA A 12 -12.63 -1.92 14.54
N LEU A 13 -12.13 -2.97 15.20
CA LEU A 13 -11.87 -4.27 14.57
C LEU A 13 -13.15 -4.92 14.05
N CYS A 14 -14.21 -4.98 14.86
CA CYS A 14 -15.49 -5.51 14.43
C CYS A 14 -16.07 -4.71 13.25
N SER A 15 -15.95 -3.38 13.27
CA SER A 15 -16.39 -2.53 12.15
C SER A 15 -15.61 -2.84 10.88
N MET A 16 -14.29 -2.95 10.98
CA MET A 16 -13.43 -3.30 9.85
C MET A 16 -13.75 -4.69 9.29
N ASN A 17 -13.99 -5.68 10.16
CA ASN A 17 -14.45 -7.01 9.74
C ASN A 17 -15.80 -6.96 9.03
N ASN A 18 -16.79 -6.25 9.58
CA ASN A 18 -18.10 -6.12 8.95
C ASN A 18 -18.02 -5.45 7.56
N THR A 19 -17.01 -4.60 7.35
CA THR A 19 -16.77 -3.91 6.07
C THR A 19 -15.61 -4.51 5.25
N ALA A 20 -15.08 -5.68 5.60
CA ALA A 20 -13.88 -6.22 4.96
C ALA A 20 -14.07 -6.46 3.44
N ASP A 21 -15.31 -6.65 2.99
CA ASP A 21 -15.63 -6.82 1.57
C ASP A 21 -15.61 -5.50 0.78
N LEU A 22 -15.68 -4.36 1.47
CA LEU A 22 -15.52 -3.03 0.88
C LEU A 22 -14.05 -2.65 0.67
N PHE A 23 -13.10 -3.43 1.21
CA PHE A 23 -11.68 -3.16 1.02
C PHE A 23 -11.31 -3.25 -0.47
N PRO A 24 -10.56 -2.28 -1.03
CA PRO A 24 -10.24 -2.26 -2.45
C PRO A 24 -9.61 -3.58 -2.91
N LYS A 25 -10.16 -4.17 -3.98
CA LYS A 25 -9.72 -5.47 -4.52
C LYS A 25 -8.22 -5.48 -4.84
N GLN A 26 -7.67 -4.36 -5.29
CA GLN A 26 -6.26 -4.17 -5.61
C GLN A 26 -5.38 -4.29 -4.36
N ILE A 27 -5.80 -3.71 -3.24
CA ILE A 27 -5.08 -3.83 -1.97
C ILE A 27 -5.15 -5.28 -1.47
N ARG A 28 -6.33 -5.91 -1.48
CA ARG A 28 -6.49 -7.34 -1.12
C ARG A 28 -5.58 -8.24 -1.97
N HIS A 29 -5.45 -7.95 -3.26
CA HIS A 29 -4.55 -8.65 -4.16
C HIS A 29 -3.07 -8.49 -3.73
N ILE A 30 -2.63 -7.26 -3.44
CA ILE A 30 -1.26 -7.01 -2.93
C ILE A 30 -1.01 -7.78 -1.63
N LEU A 31 -1.97 -7.79 -0.69
CA LEU A 31 -1.85 -8.52 0.57
C LEU A 31 -1.73 -10.03 0.34
N SER A 32 -2.54 -10.59 -0.56
CA SER A 32 -2.50 -12.01 -0.93
C SER A 32 -1.18 -12.40 -1.59
N GLN A 33 -0.70 -11.62 -2.57
CA GLN A 33 0.60 -11.86 -3.22
C GLN A 33 1.76 -11.72 -2.24
N THR A 34 1.69 -10.76 -1.31
CA THR A 34 2.68 -10.62 -0.24
C THR A 34 2.70 -11.86 0.64
N ARG A 35 1.52 -12.39 1.03
CA ARG A 35 1.41 -13.63 1.82
C ARG A 35 2.10 -14.80 1.11
N ILE A 36 1.74 -15.04 -0.15
CA ILE A 36 2.27 -16.12 -0.97
C ILE A 36 3.78 -15.98 -1.13
N GLY A 37 4.27 -14.76 -1.41
CA GLY A 37 5.70 -14.49 -1.57
C GLY A 37 6.50 -14.76 -0.30
N VAL A 38 5.98 -14.37 0.86
CA VAL A 38 6.62 -14.65 2.16
C VAL A 38 6.60 -16.14 2.46
N GLN A 39 5.48 -16.83 2.26
CA GLN A 39 5.37 -18.28 2.48
C GLN A 39 6.32 -19.06 1.57
N LYS A 40 6.49 -18.64 0.31
CA LYS A 40 7.42 -19.26 -0.63
C LYS A 40 8.88 -19.06 -0.21
N LYS A 41 9.23 -17.89 0.32
CA LYS A 41 10.61 -17.56 0.71
C LYS A 41 11.00 -18.11 2.08
N TRP A 42 10.04 -18.25 3.00
CA TRP A 42 10.23 -18.78 4.35
C TRP A 42 9.16 -19.82 4.67
N PRO A 43 9.23 -21.02 4.06
CA PRO A 43 8.20 -22.06 4.21
C PRO A 43 8.04 -22.55 5.65
N ASP A 44 9.14 -22.57 6.42
CA ASP A 44 9.15 -23.05 7.81
C ASP A 44 8.60 -22.04 8.82
N SER A 45 8.19 -20.85 8.37
CA SER A 45 7.75 -19.73 9.22
C SER A 45 6.35 -19.25 8.84
N ALA A 46 5.33 -20.07 9.10
CA ALA A 46 3.93 -19.74 8.80
C ALA A 46 3.49 -18.38 9.39
N ASP A 47 3.90 -18.11 10.63
CA ASP A 47 3.61 -16.86 11.37
C ASP A 47 4.20 -15.61 10.70
N LEU A 48 5.29 -15.74 9.96
CA LEU A 48 5.96 -14.60 9.34
C LEU A 48 5.07 -13.95 8.27
N SER A 49 4.35 -14.77 7.51
CA SER A 49 3.43 -14.28 6.47
C SER A 49 2.30 -13.44 7.05
N GLU A 50 1.71 -13.87 8.17
CA GLU A 50 0.67 -13.14 8.88
C GLU A 50 1.21 -11.85 9.50
N ARG A 51 2.39 -11.89 10.14
CA ARG A 51 3.04 -10.71 10.72
C ARG A 51 3.39 -9.65 9.69
N VAL A 52 3.85 -10.04 8.50
CA VAL A 52 4.19 -9.08 7.43
C VAL A 52 2.94 -8.35 6.95
N ILE A 53 1.84 -9.08 6.74
CA ILE A 53 0.55 -8.50 6.33
C ILE A 53 -0.01 -7.61 7.44
N ALA A 54 0.03 -8.07 8.68
CA ALA A 54 -0.41 -7.31 9.85
C ALA A 54 0.38 -6.01 9.99
N ASN A 55 1.70 -6.07 9.84
CA ASN A 55 2.53 -4.87 9.87
C ASN A 55 2.23 -3.93 8.72
N PHE A 56 2.05 -4.42 7.50
CA PHE A 56 1.66 -3.54 6.40
C PHE A 56 0.31 -2.85 6.67
N LEU A 57 -0.70 -3.64 7.05
CA LEU A 57 -2.07 -3.16 7.22
C LEU A 57 -2.22 -2.26 8.44
N PHE A 58 -1.80 -2.70 9.62
CA PHE A 58 -1.99 -1.93 10.84
C PHE A 58 -0.96 -0.82 11.01
N LEU A 59 0.32 -1.02 10.69
CA LEU A 59 1.34 0.01 10.91
C LEU A 59 1.27 1.12 9.86
N ARG A 60 1.11 0.75 8.58
CA ARG A 60 1.28 1.69 7.47
C ARG A 60 -0.03 2.21 6.89
N TYR A 61 -1.13 1.47 7.05
CA TYR A 61 -2.42 1.86 6.47
C TYR A 61 -3.38 2.35 7.55
N ILE A 62 -3.78 1.48 8.48
CA ILE A 62 -4.83 1.78 9.47
C ILE A 62 -4.32 2.75 10.54
N SER A 63 -3.21 2.46 11.22
CA SER A 63 -2.74 3.31 12.33
C SER A 63 -2.40 4.73 11.90
N ALA A 64 -1.89 4.91 10.68
CA ALA A 64 -1.62 6.25 10.12
C ALA A 64 -2.91 7.08 9.95
N ALA A 65 -4.01 6.44 9.57
CA ALA A 65 -5.31 7.08 9.47
C ALA A 65 -5.89 7.47 10.85
N PHE A 66 -5.64 6.67 11.89
CA PHE A 66 -6.01 7.01 13.26
C PHE A 66 -5.21 8.18 13.83
N THR A 67 -3.91 8.26 13.53
CA THR A 67 -3.05 9.34 14.05
C THR A 67 -3.27 10.67 13.35
N THR A 68 -3.71 10.65 12.08
CA THR A 68 -3.89 11.86 11.26
C THR A 68 -5.21 11.86 10.48
N PRO A 69 -6.38 11.80 11.15
CA PRO A 69 -7.67 11.53 10.49
C PRO A 69 -8.07 12.59 9.46
N VAL A 70 -7.67 13.85 9.63
CA VAL A 70 -7.97 14.92 8.66
C VAL A 70 -7.24 14.73 7.33
N VAL A 71 -5.98 14.27 7.36
CA VAL A 71 -5.17 14.04 6.15
C VAL A 71 -5.74 12.88 5.33
N TYR A 72 -6.38 11.93 6.00
CA TYR A 72 -7.05 10.79 5.40
C TYR A 72 -8.54 11.05 5.09
N ASP A 73 -9.00 12.29 5.24
CA ASP A 73 -10.40 12.70 5.00
C ASP A 73 -11.44 11.91 5.82
N LEU A 74 -11.04 11.47 7.03
CA LEU A 74 -11.89 10.75 7.98
C LEU A 74 -12.58 11.68 8.98
N ALA A 75 -12.09 12.91 9.13
CA ALA A 75 -12.64 13.91 10.04
C ALA A 75 -12.62 15.30 9.40
N PRO A 76 -13.68 16.10 9.56
CA PRO A 76 -13.78 17.43 8.96
C PRO A 76 -12.82 18.46 9.59
N ALA A 77 -12.33 18.19 10.80
CA ALA A 77 -11.39 19.04 11.51
C ALA A 77 -10.54 18.22 12.49
N THR A 78 -9.43 18.80 12.91
CA THR A 78 -8.51 18.19 13.87
C THR A 78 -9.24 17.88 15.19
N PRO A 79 -9.22 16.63 15.68
CA PRO A 79 -9.85 16.27 16.96
C PRO A 79 -9.26 17.06 18.14
N THR A 80 -10.00 17.15 19.24
CA THR A 80 -9.51 17.76 20.49
C THR A 80 -8.25 17.05 21.00
N ILE A 81 -7.47 17.71 21.86
CA ILE A 81 -6.24 17.11 22.46
C ILE A 81 -6.57 15.77 23.14
N PHE A 82 -7.73 15.68 23.81
CA PHE A 82 -8.19 14.43 24.41
C PHE A 82 -8.52 13.38 23.35
N GLY A 83 -9.27 13.74 22.30
CA GLY A 83 -9.58 12.84 21.19
C GLY A 83 -8.35 12.30 20.48
N GLN A 84 -7.35 13.16 20.22
CA GLN A 84 -6.07 12.75 19.63
C GLN A 84 -5.33 11.75 20.52
N LYS A 85 -5.29 11.97 21.85
CA LYS A 85 -4.68 11.03 22.79
C LYS A 85 -5.36 9.67 22.76
N VAL A 86 -6.69 9.63 22.70
CA VAL A 86 -7.47 8.39 22.62
C VAL A 86 -7.19 7.66 21.29
N LEU A 87 -7.25 8.36 20.15
CA LEU A 87 -6.95 7.77 18.83
C LEU A 87 -5.52 7.23 18.75
N LEU A 88 -4.55 7.94 19.34
CA LEU A 88 -3.17 7.47 19.42
C LEU A 88 -3.04 6.21 20.29
N GLN A 89 -3.78 6.11 21.40
CA GLN A 89 -3.81 4.91 22.23
C GLN A 89 -4.46 3.73 21.49
N VAL A 90 -5.55 3.96 20.75
CA VAL A 90 -6.18 2.95 19.89
C VAL A 90 -5.20 2.45 18.82
N ALA A 91 -4.53 3.36 18.12
CA ALA A 91 -3.52 3.01 17.11
C ALA A 91 -2.37 2.17 17.71
N LYS A 92 -1.87 2.54 18.89
CA LYS A 92 -0.85 1.76 19.61
C LYS A 92 -1.34 0.35 19.97
N SER A 93 -2.57 0.22 20.44
CA SER A 93 -3.16 -1.08 20.77
C SER A 93 -3.37 -1.96 19.54
N LEU A 94 -3.82 -1.39 18.42
CA LEU A 94 -3.91 -2.09 17.13
C LEU A 94 -2.53 -2.57 16.66
N GLN A 95 -1.49 -1.75 16.83
CA GLN A 95 -0.12 -2.16 16.50
C GLN A 95 0.39 -3.30 17.40
N HIS A 96 0.05 -3.28 18.69
CA HIS A 96 0.36 -4.39 19.59
C HIS A 96 -0.36 -5.68 19.16
N ALA A 97 -1.60 -5.59 18.68
CA ALA A 97 -2.34 -6.72 18.13
C ALA A 97 -1.66 -7.28 16.86
N ALA A 98 -1.24 -6.38 15.95
CA ALA A 98 -0.57 -6.74 14.71
C ALA A 98 0.79 -7.45 14.92
N ASN A 99 1.53 -7.05 15.95
CA ASN A 99 2.84 -7.64 16.26
C ASN A 99 2.77 -9.06 16.84
N GLY A 100 1.57 -9.60 17.06
CA GLY A 100 1.37 -10.90 17.69
C GLY A 100 1.74 -10.93 19.18
N ASN A 101 1.89 -9.76 19.82
CA ASN A 101 2.06 -9.63 21.27
C ASN A 101 0.70 -9.74 21.97
N PHE A 102 0.03 -10.84 21.69
CA PHE A 102 -1.33 -11.16 22.11
C PHE A 102 -1.46 -11.36 23.62
N ALA A 103 -0.36 -11.64 24.34
CA ALA A 103 -0.36 -11.90 25.78
C ALA A 103 -0.95 -10.77 26.65
N LYS A 104 -1.01 -9.53 26.13
CA LYS A 104 -1.58 -8.37 26.85
C LYS A 104 -2.95 -7.93 26.33
N LEU A 105 -3.48 -8.57 25.29
CA LEU A 105 -4.74 -8.19 24.65
C LEU A 105 -5.82 -9.21 24.95
N SER A 106 -7.07 -8.76 25.07
CA SER A 106 -8.21 -9.66 25.26
C SER A 106 -8.30 -10.66 24.11
N THR A 107 -8.67 -11.90 24.42
CA THR A 107 -8.81 -12.98 23.42
C THR A 107 -9.66 -12.55 22.22
N GLN A 108 -10.70 -11.73 22.46
CA GLN A 108 -11.58 -11.23 21.42
C GLN A 108 -10.86 -10.31 20.42
N ILE A 109 -10.03 -9.37 20.89
CA ILE A 109 -9.23 -8.51 20.00
C ILE A 109 -8.29 -9.35 19.13
N GLN A 110 -7.72 -10.42 19.69
CA GLN A 110 -6.85 -11.32 18.93
C GLN A 110 -7.62 -12.04 17.83
N THR A 111 -8.79 -12.59 18.16
CA THR A 111 -9.66 -13.29 17.21
C THR A 111 -10.09 -12.37 16.07
N GLU A 112 -10.59 -11.17 16.40
CA GLU A 112 -11.04 -10.21 15.38
C GLU A 112 -9.88 -9.75 14.49
N THR A 113 -8.69 -9.55 15.05
CA THR A 113 -7.48 -9.21 14.29
C THR A 113 -7.12 -10.33 13.30
N LYS A 114 -7.09 -11.58 13.77
CA LYS A 114 -6.78 -12.74 12.94
C LYS A 114 -7.81 -12.94 11.82
N ASP A 115 -9.09 -12.80 12.14
CA ASP A 115 -10.17 -12.91 11.16
C ASP A 115 -10.03 -11.84 10.07
N LEU A 116 -9.76 -10.58 10.46
CA LEU A 116 -9.56 -9.49 9.50
C LEU A 116 -8.39 -9.77 8.56
N LEU A 117 -7.24 -10.18 9.12
CA LEU A 117 -6.04 -10.49 8.33
C LEU A 117 -6.30 -11.65 7.39
N PHE A 118 -7.00 -12.68 7.84
CA PHE A 118 -7.39 -13.80 7.00
C PHE A 118 -8.31 -13.32 5.86
N ARG A 119 -9.42 -12.66 6.17
CA ARG A 119 -10.39 -12.20 5.15
C ARG A 119 -9.80 -11.23 4.13
N LEU A 120 -8.87 -10.37 4.52
CA LEU A 120 -8.24 -9.42 3.60
C LEU A 120 -7.12 -10.05 2.75
N SER A 121 -6.47 -11.11 3.23
CA SER A 121 -5.33 -11.75 2.54
C SER A 121 -5.63 -13.10 1.89
N SER A 122 -6.80 -13.70 2.17
CA SER A 122 -7.19 -14.99 1.60
C SER A 122 -7.38 -14.89 0.10
N ALA A 123 -6.67 -15.78 -0.62
CA ALA A 123 -6.64 -15.86 -2.07
C ALA A 123 -8.03 -16.22 -2.66
N ASP A 124 -8.87 -16.91 -1.89
CA ASP A 124 -10.20 -17.36 -2.33
C ASP A 124 -11.18 -16.19 -2.58
N ASN A 125 -10.92 -15.00 -2.06
CA ASN A 125 -11.74 -13.82 -2.35
C ASN A 125 -11.54 -13.27 -3.77
N PHE A 126 -10.58 -13.83 -4.52
CA PHE A 126 -10.29 -13.47 -5.90
C PHE A 126 -10.78 -14.52 -6.91
N THR A 127 -11.27 -15.68 -6.45
CA THR A 127 -11.87 -16.72 -7.31
C THR A 127 -13.33 -16.40 -7.62
N ASP A 128 -13.57 -15.20 -8.16
CA ASP A 128 -14.83 -14.96 -8.85
C ASP A 128 -14.83 -15.82 -10.12
N LYS A 129 -15.64 -16.90 -10.09
CA LYS A 129 -15.79 -17.89 -11.18
C LYS A 129 -16.22 -17.27 -12.52
N ASN A 130 -16.53 -15.97 -12.54
CA ASN A 130 -16.97 -15.25 -13.73
C ASN A 130 -15.90 -14.39 -14.41
N HIS A 131 -14.66 -14.31 -13.89
CA HIS A 131 -13.64 -13.50 -14.53
C HIS A 131 -12.27 -14.16 -14.60
N SER A 132 -11.98 -14.71 -15.78
CA SER A 132 -10.65 -14.77 -16.40
C SER A 132 -10.06 -13.37 -16.63
N GLN A 133 -10.18 -12.46 -15.67
CA GLN A 133 -9.46 -11.19 -15.74
C GLN A 133 -8.03 -11.46 -15.27
N PRO A 134 -7.02 -11.25 -16.14
CA PRO A 134 -5.63 -11.27 -15.70
C PRO A 134 -5.46 -10.31 -14.51
N PRO A 135 -4.44 -10.51 -13.65
CA PRO A 135 -4.16 -9.60 -12.54
C PRO A 135 -4.31 -8.16 -13.03
N PRO A 136 -5.00 -7.28 -12.28
CA PRO A 136 -5.38 -5.97 -12.76
C PRO A 136 -4.13 -5.29 -13.32
N THR A 137 -4.05 -5.22 -14.64
CA THR A 137 -2.97 -4.52 -15.29
C THR A 137 -3.18 -3.06 -14.94
N PHE A 138 -2.12 -2.33 -14.57
CA PHE A 138 -2.18 -0.91 -14.21
C PHE A 138 -2.93 -0.02 -15.25
N ALA A 139 -3.20 -0.56 -16.44
CA ALA A 139 -4.02 0.01 -17.49
C ALA A 139 -5.48 0.34 -17.09
N SER A 140 -6.06 -0.28 -16.05
CA SER A 140 -7.48 -0.03 -15.70
C SER A 140 -7.72 1.12 -14.72
N VAL A 141 -6.67 1.86 -14.33
CA VAL A 141 -6.83 3.11 -13.58
C VAL A 141 -7.44 4.15 -14.52
N THR A 142 -8.77 4.27 -14.51
CA THR A 142 -9.47 5.38 -15.14
C THR A 142 -8.91 6.69 -14.60
N ALA A 143 -8.61 7.60 -15.53
CA ALA A 143 -8.01 8.89 -15.30
C ALA A 143 -8.78 9.71 -14.25
N GLY A 144 -8.46 9.52 -12.97
CA GLY A 144 -8.72 10.51 -11.94
C GLY A 144 -7.98 11.78 -12.34
N LYS A 145 -8.64 12.94 -12.20
CA LYS A 145 -8.17 14.28 -12.61
C LYS A 145 -6.64 14.40 -12.45
N ARG A 146 -5.90 14.18 -13.54
CA ARG A 146 -4.47 14.46 -13.63
C ARG A 146 -4.32 15.97 -13.53
N THR A 147 -3.92 16.45 -12.36
CA THR A 147 -3.72 17.88 -12.07
C THR A 147 -2.37 18.39 -12.55
N LYS A 148 -1.55 17.54 -13.18
CA LYS A 148 -0.31 17.87 -13.89
C LYS A 148 -0.31 17.23 -15.27
N THR A 149 0.31 17.89 -16.25
CA THR A 149 0.34 17.36 -17.61
C THR A 149 1.17 16.07 -17.62
N LEU A 150 0.71 15.04 -18.33
CA LEU A 150 1.43 13.77 -18.47
C LEU A 150 2.91 13.96 -18.87
N ALA A 151 3.20 15.05 -19.59
CA ALA A 151 4.55 15.46 -19.96
C ALA A 151 5.45 15.75 -18.73
N GLU A 152 4.94 16.43 -17.70
CA GLU A 152 5.70 16.72 -16.47
C GLU A 152 6.02 15.45 -15.68
N ASP A 153 5.07 14.52 -15.59
CA ASP A 153 5.29 13.23 -14.93
C ASP A 153 6.33 12.39 -15.69
N LEU A 154 6.26 12.39 -17.03
CA LEU A 154 7.25 11.73 -17.87
C LEU A 154 8.64 12.36 -17.72
N ASP A 155 8.73 13.69 -17.67
CA ASP A 155 9.97 14.42 -17.38
C ASP A 155 10.58 13.99 -16.04
N ILE A 156 9.77 13.87 -14.99
CA ILE A 156 10.21 13.44 -13.66
C ILE A 156 10.72 12.00 -13.69
N ILE A 157 9.94 11.07 -14.27
CA ILE A 157 10.32 9.65 -14.37
C ILE A 157 11.62 9.51 -15.15
N PHE A 158 11.73 10.23 -16.26
CA PHE A 158 12.89 10.17 -17.12
C PHE A 158 14.15 10.72 -16.43
N ASN A 159 14.04 11.87 -15.74
CA ASN A 159 15.15 12.39 -14.95
C ASN A 159 15.57 11.42 -13.84
N ALA A 160 14.61 10.77 -13.17
CA ALA A 160 14.91 9.76 -12.17
C ALA A 160 15.65 8.55 -12.76
N LEU A 161 15.25 8.07 -13.94
CA LEU A 161 15.92 6.96 -14.64
C LEU A 161 17.37 7.32 -15.02
N VAL A 162 17.59 8.53 -15.54
CA VAL A 162 18.93 9.02 -15.90
C VAL A 162 19.83 9.17 -14.67
N VAL A 163 19.31 9.69 -13.56
CA VAL A 163 20.07 9.83 -12.29
C VAL A 163 20.38 8.45 -11.69
N THR A 164 19.42 7.53 -11.70
CA THR A 164 19.58 6.18 -11.13
C THR A 164 20.42 5.27 -12.01
N ARG A 165 20.66 5.63 -13.29
CA ARG A 165 21.51 4.92 -14.25
C ARG A 165 22.89 4.59 -13.69
N ALA A 166 23.52 5.53 -12.99
CA ALA A 166 24.85 5.33 -12.41
C ALA A 166 24.86 4.31 -11.25
N GLY A 167 23.71 4.07 -10.62
CA GLY A 167 23.54 3.11 -9.51
C GLY A 167 22.89 1.78 -9.91
N LEU A 168 22.41 1.65 -11.15
CA LEU A 168 21.98 0.38 -11.73
C LEU A 168 23.23 -0.46 -12.01
N SER A 169 23.73 -1.15 -10.97
CA SER A 169 24.86 -2.07 -10.99
C SER A 169 24.84 -3.01 -12.20
N GLU A 170 26.02 -3.25 -12.79
CA GLU A 170 26.25 -4.22 -13.87
C GLU A 170 25.75 -5.64 -13.54
N GLU A 171 25.51 -5.96 -12.26
CA GLU A 171 25.09 -7.30 -11.81
C GLU A 171 23.59 -7.60 -11.91
N LEU A 172 22.70 -6.60 -11.98
CA LEU A 172 21.25 -6.81 -11.81
C LEU A 172 20.37 -6.36 -13.00
N SER A 173 20.93 -5.63 -13.95
CA SER A 173 20.20 -5.22 -15.15
C SER A 173 20.56 -6.14 -16.31
N ASP A 174 19.57 -6.90 -16.81
CA ASP A 174 19.60 -7.45 -18.18
C ASP A 174 20.14 -6.35 -19.12
N ARG A 175 21.22 -6.62 -19.87
CA ARG A 175 21.90 -5.61 -20.72
C ARG A 175 20.93 -4.87 -21.65
N ARG A 176 19.80 -5.51 -21.95
CA ARG A 176 18.67 -4.98 -22.72
C ARG A 176 17.98 -3.79 -22.03
N SER A 177 17.78 -3.83 -20.71
CA SER A 177 17.13 -2.76 -19.96
C SER A 177 17.98 -1.49 -19.94
N ILE A 178 19.29 -1.61 -19.74
CA ILE A 178 20.23 -0.48 -19.87
C ILE A 178 20.24 0.05 -21.30
N ALA A 179 20.28 -0.82 -22.31
CA ALA A 179 20.25 -0.38 -23.72
C ALA A 179 18.97 0.38 -24.08
N ILE A 180 17.81 -0.04 -23.55
CA ILE A 180 16.54 0.66 -23.72
C ILE A 180 16.56 2.02 -23.01
N ILE A 181 17.07 2.08 -21.78
CA ILE A 181 17.23 3.33 -21.03
C ILE A 181 18.14 4.29 -21.80
N ASP A 182 19.25 3.82 -22.36
CA ASP A 182 20.20 4.64 -23.12
C ASP A 182 19.59 5.18 -24.41
N TYR A 183 18.92 4.31 -25.17
CA TYR A 183 18.25 4.68 -26.42
C TYR A 183 17.13 5.70 -26.20
N THR A 184 16.25 5.43 -25.22
CA THR A 184 15.18 6.35 -24.86
C THR A 184 15.76 7.65 -24.29
N SER A 185 16.89 7.56 -23.58
CA SER A 185 17.57 8.72 -23.01
C SER A 185 18.01 9.72 -24.07
N GLU A 186 18.63 9.19 -25.12
CA GLU A 186 19.15 9.99 -26.22
C GLU A 186 18.02 10.63 -27.05
N ILE A 187 16.95 9.88 -27.33
CA ILE A 187 15.80 10.38 -28.08
C ILE A 187 15.12 11.53 -27.35
N TYR A 188 14.89 11.36 -26.05
CA TYR A 188 14.23 12.38 -25.26
C TYR A 188 15.10 13.64 -25.09
N ALA A 189 16.43 13.51 -24.93
CA ALA A 189 17.33 14.66 -24.93
C ALA A 189 17.27 15.44 -26.25
N ARG A 190 17.20 14.73 -27.39
CA ARG A 190 17.01 15.33 -28.72
C ARG A 190 15.64 16.02 -28.83
N TYR A 191 14.58 15.41 -28.32
CA TYR A 191 13.23 15.97 -28.30
C TYR A 191 13.15 17.25 -27.47
N LYS A 192 13.71 17.25 -26.25
CA LYS A 192 13.77 18.42 -25.36
C LYS A 192 14.55 19.58 -25.98
N LYS A 193 15.64 19.28 -26.70
CA LYS A 193 16.42 20.27 -27.46
C LYS A 193 15.65 20.86 -28.65
N LYS A 194 14.75 20.09 -29.28
CA LYS A 194 13.87 20.58 -30.34
C LYS A 194 12.74 21.45 -29.78
N LEU A 195 12.14 21.04 -28.66
CA LEU A 195 11.16 21.85 -27.94
C LEU A 195 11.71 23.20 -27.48
N SER A 196 12.93 23.24 -26.95
CA SER A 196 13.56 24.50 -26.50
C SER A 196 13.95 25.43 -27.65
N LYS A 197 13.98 24.92 -28.89
CA LYS A 197 14.28 25.70 -30.10
C LYS A 197 13.05 26.21 -30.83
N GLY A 198 11.84 25.82 -30.39
CA GLY A 198 10.59 26.22 -31.04
C GLY A 198 10.35 25.56 -32.41
N ASP A 199 11.07 24.48 -32.75
CA ASP A 199 11.03 23.82 -34.06
C ASP A 199 9.75 22.97 -34.29
N TYR A 200 8.65 23.29 -33.61
CA TYR A 200 7.33 22.66 -33.79
C TYR A 200 6.34 23.63 -34.42
N ILE A 201 6.71 24.22 -35.56
CA ILE A 201 5.74 24.80 -36.50
C ILE A 201 6.19 24.38 -37.90
N SER A 202 5.55 23.34 -38.42
CA SER A 202 5.23 23.24 -39.85
C SER A 202 3.73 23.40 -39.98
#